data_AF-A0A952UHQ4-F1
#
_entry.id   AF-A0A952UHQ4-F1
#
_cell.length_a   1.000
_cell.length_b   1.000
_cell.length_c   1.000
_cell.angle_alpha   90.00
_cell.angle_beta   90.00
_cell.angle_gamma   90.00
#
_symmetry.space_group_name_H-M   'P 1'
#
loop_
_entity.id
_entity.type
_entity.pdbx_description
1 polymer ?
#
loop_
_entity_poly.entity_id
_entity_poly.type
_entity_poly.pdbx_seq_one_letter_code
_entity_poly.pdbx_strand_id
1 'polypeptide(L)'
;MKRAFALEPFSRDHNDGLHLARALREERPDAPALARAAWERELADHFAEEERLLGPLAGGDSARLYEEHRQIEQLISELPTSCVPLGQALEDHIRWEERVLFPAIESRMTPEEAANLALETLKMEHRRWETCPSRAEIVQRRLDRLHPKA
;
A
#
# COMPACT_ATOMS: atom_id res chain seq x y z
N MET A 1 3.51 -12.07 8.90
CA MET A 1 4.81 -11.61 9.43
C MET A 1 4.57 -10.26 10.07
N LYS A 2 5.19 -9.92 11.21
CA LYS A 2 4.97 -8.61 11.84
C LYS A 2 5.93 -7.60 11.20
N ARG A 3 5.40 -6.54 10.60
CA ARG A 3 6.19 -5.44 10.01
C ARG A 3 6.72 -4.50 11.07
N ALA A 4 7.77 -3.76 10.75
CA ALA A 4 8.15 -2.56 11.46
C ALA A 4 6.96 -1.61 11.55
N PHE A 5 6.80 -0.94 12.69
CA PHE A 5 5.64 -0.10 12.99
C PHE A 5 5.36 0.98 11.92
N ALA A 6 6.42 1.50 11.32
CA ALA A 6 6.36 2.50 10.28
C ALA A 6 5.83 1.96 8.94
N LEU A 7 5.96 0.65 8.67
CA LEU A 7 5.49 -0.02 7.45
C LEU A 7 4.13 -0.71 7.60
N GLU A 8 3.66 -0.91 8.84
CA GLU A 8 2.35 -1.53 9.13
C GLU A 8 1.17 -0.91 8.33
N PRO A 9 1.10 0.41 8.06
CA PRO A 9 -0.01 0.99 7.29
C PRO A 9 -0.08 0.48 5.84
N PHE A 10 1.04 0.45 5.12
CA PHE A 10 1.11 -0.04 3.75
C PHE A 10 0.73 -1.52 3.68
N SER A 11 1.31 -2.33 4.55
CA SER A 11 0.98 -3.76 4.67
C SER A 11 -0.48 -4.04 5.05
N ARG A 12 -1.15 -3.09 5.71
CA ARG A 12 -2.58 -3.23 6.01
C ARG A 12 -3.43 -3.06 4.76
N ASP A 13 -3.15 -2.04 3.96
CA ASP A 13 -3.89 -1.75 2.72
C ASP A 13 -3.74 -2.92 1.71
N HIS A 14 -2.64 -3.66 1.76
CA HIS A 14 -2.43 -4.87 0.94
C HIS A 14 -3.48 -5.96 1.11
N ASN A 15 -4.16 -6.04 2.25
CA ASN A 15 -5.22 -7.05 2.42
C ASN A 15 -6.37 -6.80 1.43
N ASP A 16 -6.79 -5.55 1.27
CA ASP A 16 -7.85 -5.19 0.33
C ASP A 16 -7.37 -5.33 -1.12
N GLY A 17 -6.11 -4.98 -1.39
CA GLY A 17 -5.45 -5.23 -2.67
C GLY A 17 -5.43 -6.71 -3.07
N LEU A 18 -5.14 -7.63 -2.14
CA LEU A 18 -5.15 -9.08 -2.41
C LEU A 18 -6.57 -9.63 -2.65
N HIS A 19 -7.58 -9.13 -1.94
CA HIS A 19 -8.98 -9.49 -2.22
C HIS A 19 -9.40 -9.03 -3.62
N LEU A 20 -9.01 -7.81 -4.02
CA LEU A 20 -9.23 -7.30 -5.37
C LEU A 20 -8.49 -8.16 -6.41
N ALA A 21 -7.20 -8.42 -6.21
CA ALA A 21 -6.39 -9.23 -7.11
C ALA A 21 -7.01 -10.61 -7.36
N ARG A 22 -7.52 -11.24 -6.29
CA ARG A 22 -8.24 -12.51 -6.38
C ARG A 22 -9.52 -12.38 -7.22
N ALA A 23 -10.36 -11.38 -6.94
CA ALA A 23 -11.60 -11.14 -7.69
C ALA A 23 -11.36 -10.93 -9.19
N LEU A 24 -10.28 -10.23 -9.54
CA LEU A 24 -9.85 -9.98 -10.92
C LEU A 24 -9.37 -11.26 -11.61
N ARG A 25 -8.58 -12.09 -10.91
CA ARG A 25 -8.09 -13.38 -11.42
C ARG A 25 -9.18 -14.45 -11.57
N GLU A 26 -10.22 -14.38 -10.75
CA GLU A 26 -11.41 -15.23 -10.86
C GLU A 26 -12.39 -14.74 -11.94
N GLU A 27 -12.08 -13.64 -12.64
CA GLU A 27 -12.93 -13.02 -13.68
C GLU A 27 -14.37 -12.81 -13.22
N ARG A 28 -14.54 -12.33 -11.99
CA ARG A 28 -15.87 -12.04 -11.48
C ARG A 28 -16.60 -11.04 -12.40
N PRO A 29 -17.92 -11.16 -12.59
CA PRO A 29 -18.67 -10.25 -13.45
C PRO A 29 -18.54 -8.77 -13.07
N ASP A 30 -18.31 -8.48 -11.79
CA ASP A 30 -18.14 -7.14 -11.24
C ASP A 30 -16.67 -6.67 -11.16
N ALA A 31 -15.71 -7.50 -11.60
CA ALA A 31 -14.28 -7.23 -11.43
C ALA A 31 -13.81 -5.90 -12.05
N PRO A 32 -14.23 -5.51 -13.28
CA PRO A 32 -13.88 -4.19 -13.83
C PRO A 32 -14.38 -3.02 -12.98
N ALA A 33 -15.61 -3.12 -12.44
CA ALA A 33 -16.19 -2.09 -11.59
C ALA A 33 -15.48 -2.04 -10.23
N LEU A 34 -15.13 -3.19 -9.66
CA LEU A 34 -14.33 -3.28 -8.44
C LEU A 34 -12.95 -2.65 -8.60
N ALA A 35 -12.27 -2.88 -9.73
CA ALA A 35 -10.97 -2.28 -10.01
C ALA A 35 -11.04 -0.75 -10.05
N ARG A 36 -12.01 -0.17 -10.77
CA ARG A 36 -12.20 1.29 -10.82
C ARG A 36 -12.52 1.87 -9.44
N ALA A 37 -13.45 1.23 -8.73
CA ALA A 37 -13.84 1.68 -7.39
C ALA A 37 -12.67 1.61 -6.39
N ALA A 38 -11.85 0.56 -6.46
CA ALA A 38 -10.68 0.42 -5.59
C ALA A 38 -9.59 1.46 -5.94
N TRP A 39 -9.38 1.74 -7.22
CA TRP A 39 -8.47 2.79 -7.69
C TRP A 39 -8.82 4.15 -7.12
N GLU A 40 -10.08 4.56 -7.28
CA GLU A 40 -10.57 5.86 -6.79
C GLU A 40 -10.59 5.94 -5.27
N ARG A 41 -10.89 4.83 -4.59
CA ARG A 41 -11.04 4.82 -3.14
C ARG A 41 -9.70 4.84 -2.40
N GLU A 42 -8.74 4.02 -2.81
CA GLU A 42 -7.56 3.78 -1.99
C GLU A 42 -6.28 3.42 -2.75
N LEU A 43 -6.35 2.69 -3.87
CA LEU A 43 -5.14 2.14 -4.50
C LEU A 43 -4.25 3.25 -5.10
N ALA A 44 -4.85 4.29 -5.69
CA ALA A 44 -4.10 5.43 -6.20
C ALA A 44 -3.37 6.21 -5.10
N ASP A 45 -4.05 6.46 -3.96
CA ASP A 45 -3.43 7.14 -2.80
C ASP A 45 -2.37 6.26 -2.13
N HIS A 46 -2.59 4.94 -2.08
CA HIS A 46 -1.63 3.97 -1.58
C HIS A 46 -0.32 4.01 -2.36
N PHE A 47 -0.38 3.84 -3.70
CA PHE A 47 0.81 3.92 -4.55
C PHE A 47 1.51 5.28 -4.42
N ALA A 48 0.75 6.39 -4.45
CA ALA A 48 1.34 7.72 -4.31
C ALA A 48 2.11 7.90 -2.97
N GLU A 49 1.59 7.34 -1.87
CA GLU A 49 2.27 7.39 -0.57
C GLU A 49 3.48 6.46 -0.51
N GLU A 50 3.43 5.30 -1.13
CA GLU A 50 4.60 4.41 -1.25
C GLU A 50 5.70 5.06 -2.07
N GLU A 51 5.37 5.69 -3.20
CA GLU A 51 6.37 6.39 -4.01
C GLU A 51 7.01 7.55 -3.26
N ARG A 52 6.21 8.31 -2.51
CA ARG A 52 6.65 9.47 -1.73
C ARG A 52 7.50 9.05 -0.52
N LEU A 53 7.09 8.02 0.21
CA LEU A 53 7.65 7.66 1.51
C LEU A 53 8.64 6.50 1.45
N LEU A 54 8.34 5.47 0.65
CA LEU A 54 9.17 4.27 0.52
C LEU A 54 10.13 4.36 -0.65
N GLY A 55 9.77 5.09 -1.72
CA GLY A 55 10.63 5.32 -2.88
C GLY A 55 12.06 5.78 -2.52
N PRO A 56 12.25 6.80 -1.66
CA PRO A 56 13.58 7.22 -1.21
C PRO A 56 14.33 6.15 -0.38
N LEU A 57 13.61 5.25 0.29
CA LEU A 57 14.16 4.20 1.16
C LEU A 57 14.40 2.87 0.41
N ALA A 58 13.80 2.71 -0.77
CA ALA A 58 13.86 1.48 -1.57
C ALA A 58 15.25 1.24 -2.20
N GLY A 59 16.08 2.28 -2.33
CA GLY A 59 17.43 2.16 -2.88
C GLY A 59 17.41 1.72 -4.34
N GLY A 60 18.03 0.58 -4.65
CA GLY A 60 18.04 0.04 -6.03
C GLY A 60 16.68 -0.41 -6.55
N ASP A 61 15.71 -0.62 -5.65
CA ASP A 61 14.37 -1.13 -5.97
C ASP A 61 13.37 -0.02 -6.34
N SER A 62 13.71 1.27 -6.15
CA SER A 62 12.78 2.38 -6.42
C SER A 62 12.29 2.40 -7.87
N ALA A 63 13.16 2.07 -8.83
CA ALA A 63 12.79 2.01 -10.24
C ALA A 63 11.75 0.91 -10.52
N ARG A 64 11.87 -0.23 -9.83
CA ARG A 64 10.91 -1.34 -9.94
C ARG A 64 9.56 -0.96 -9.34
N LEU A 65 9.56 -0.35 -8.15
CA LEU A 65 8.35 0.16 -7.49
C LEU A 65 7.54 1.03 -8.45
N TYR A 66 8.17 2.05 -9.03
CA TYR A 66 7.51 3.00 -9.93
C TYR A 66 7.03 2.35 -11.24
N GLU A 67 7.78 1.38 -11.77
CA GLU A 67 7.39 0.69 -12.99
C GLU A 67 6.18 -0.21 -12.77
N GLU A 68 6.15 -0.99 -11.68
CA GLU A 68 5.01 -1.85 -11.35
C GLU A 68 3.75 -1.02 -11.06
N HIS A 69 3.86 0.12 -10.37
CA HIS A 69 2.73 1.04 -10.18
C HIS A 69 2.18 1.58 -11.49
N ARG A 70 3.05 2.09 -12.38
CA ARG A 70 2.63 2.58 -13.70
C ARG A 70 1.95 1.49 -14.53
N GLN A 71 2.47 0.27 -14.49
CA GLN A 71 1.88 -0.85 -15.19
C GLN A 71 0.46 -1.15 -14.67
N ILE A 72 0.27 -1.18 -13.35
CA ILE A 72 -1.03 -1.44 -12.73
C ILE A 72 -2.02 -0.30 -13.03
N GLU A 73 -1.57 0.95 -12.94
CA GLU A 73 -2.36 2.13 -13.32
C GLU A 73 -2.82 2.07 -14.77
N GLN A 74 -1.91 1.73 -15.69
CA GLN A 74 -2.25 1.57 -17.10
C GLN A 74 -3.31 0.48 -17.29
N LEU A 75 -3.13 -0.69 -16.67
CA LEU A 75 -4.09 -1.78 -16.73
C LEU A 75 -5.48 -1.42 -16.16
N ILE A 76 -5.55 -0.51 -15.20
CA ILE A 76 -6.82 0.00 -14.64
C ILE A 76 -7.46 1.07 -15.53
N SER A 77 -6.66 1.97 -16.11
CA SER A 77 -7.18 3.00 -17.02
C SER A 77 -7.69 2.39 -18.33
N GLU A 78 -6.98 1.39 -18.84
CA GLU A 78 -7.26 0.65 -20.08
C GLU A 78 -7.80 -0.75 -19.77
N LEU A 79 -8.79 -0.85 -18.86
CA LEU A 79 -9.29 -2.14 -18.38
C LEU A 79 -9.52 -3.14 -19.51
N PRO A 80 -8.77 -4.26 -19.53
CA PRO A 80 -8.84 -5.25 -20.59
C PRO A 80 -10.18 -6.00 -20.58
N THR A 81 -10.47 -6.72 -21.67
CA THR A 81 -11.60 -7.66 -21.72
C THR A 81 -11.49 -8.74 -20.63
N SER A 82 -10.27 -9.17 -20.30
CA SER A 82 -9.98 -10.09 -19.20
C SER A 82 -9.16 -9.39 -18.13
N CYS A 83 -9.65 -9.35 -16.90
CA CYS A 83 -8.94 -8.71 -15.78
C CYS A 83 -7.83 -9.57 -15.16
N VAL A 84 -7.60 -10.80 -15.65
CA VAL A 84 -6.61 -11.72 -15.09
C VAL A 84 -5.20 -11.09 -15.05
N PRO A 85 -4.69 -10.42 -16.10
CA PRO A 85 -3.36 -9.81 -16.06
C PRO A 85 -3.24 -8.72 -14.98
N LEU A 86 -4.27 -7.91 -14.78
CA LEU A 86 -4.29 -6.89 -13.72
C LEU A 86 -4.26 -7.54 -12.34
N GLY A 87 -5.08 -8.58 -12.11
CA GLY A 87 -5.07 -9.29 -10.83
C GLY A 87 -3.74 -10.00 -10.56
N GLN A 88 -3.09 -10.53 -11.60
CA GLN A 88 -1.76 -11.14 -11.50
C GLN A 88 -0.70 -10.10 -11.13
N ALA A 89 -0.67 -8.97 -11.86
CA ALA A 89 0.28 -7.88 -11.61
C ALA A 89 0.13 -7.32 -10.19
N LEU A 90 -1.10 -7.07 -9.73
CA LEU A 90 -1.37 -6.57 -8.38
C LEU A 90 -0.96 -7.59 -7.30
N GLU A 91 -1.26 -8.89 -7.48
CA GLU A 91 -0.84 -9.93 -6.55
C GLU A 91 0.70 -10.04 -6.48
N ASP A 92 1.36 -10.04 -7.62
CA ASP A 92 2.81 -10.18 -7.71
C ASP A 92 3.54 -8.98 -7.10
N HIS A 93 3.05 -7.78 -7.37
CA HIS A 93 3.53 -6.53 -6.78
C HIS A 93 3.44 -6.55 -5.24
N ILE A 94 2.23 -6.77 -4.68
CA ILE A 94 2.02 -6.84 -3.22
C ILE A 94 2.91 -7.93 -2.59
N ARG A 95 3.03 -9.09 -3.24
CA ARG A 95 3.88 -10.18 -2.74
C ARG A 95 5.35 -9.81 -2.75
N TRP A 96 5.81 -9.11 -3.78
CA TRP A 96 7.17 -8.62 -3.87
C TRP A 96 7.47 -7.61 -2.77
N GLU A 97 6.58 -6.64 -2.55
CA GLU A 97 6.79 -5.63 -1.53
C GLU A 97 6.89 -6.25 -0.13
N GLU A 98 5.95 -7.11 0.20
CA GLU A 98 5.93 -7.82 1.47
C GLU A 98 7.17 -8.71 1.64
N ARG A 99 7.58 -9.46 0.61
CA ARG A 99 8.62 -10.49 0.78
C ARG A 99 10.04 -9.98 0.54
N VAL A 100 10.19 -8.85 -0.15
CA VAL A 100 11.48 -8.36 -0.63
C VAL A 100 11.67 -6.90 -0.26
N LEU A 101 10.80 -5.99 -0.71
CA LEU A 101 11.02 -4.55 -0.53
C LEU A 101 11.00 -4.15 0.96
N PHE A 102 9.95 -4.52 1.69
CA PHE A 102 9.78 -4.15 3.09
C PHE A 102 10.91 -4.72 3.97
N PRO A 103 11.28 -6.02 3.87
CA PRO A 103 12.46 -6.54 4.58
C PRO A 103 13.75 -5.81 4.21
N ALA A 104 13.94 -5.43 2.94
CA ALA A 104 15.12 -4.72 2.51
C ALA A 104 15.17 -3.29 3.07
N ILE A 105 14.03 -2.58 3.12
CA ILE A 105 13.90 -1.28 3.80
C ILE A 105 14.20 -1.45 5.29
N GLU A 106 13.54 -2.40 5.98
CA GLU A 106 13.74 -2.66 7.41
C GLU A 106 15.21 -2.94 7.77
N SER A 107 15.94 -3.65 6.91
CA SER A 107 17.35 -4.00 7.14
C SER A 107 18.33 -2.83 7.01
N ARG A 108 17.95 -1.78 6.26
CA ARG A 108 18.82 -0.65 5.92
C ARG A 108 18.43 0.64 6.64
N MET A 109 17.16 0.75 7.02
CA MET A 109 16.57 1.94 7.63
C MET A 109 17.19 2.23 9.00
N THR A 110 17.66 3.46 9.15
CA THR A 110 18.17 3.97 10.43
C THR A 110 17.04 4.23 11.42
N PRO A 111 17.32 4.32 12.74
CA PRO A 111 16.31 4.68 13.73
C PRO A 111 15.63 6.03 13.46
N GLU A 112 16.36 7.01 12.92
CA GLU A 112 15.84 8.33 12.56
C GLU A 112 14.86 8.24 11.38
N GLU A 113 15.22 7.53 10.31
CA GLU A 113 14.34 7.28 9.17
C GLU A 113 13.08 6.52 9.60
N ALA A 114 13.22 5.52 10.48
CA ALA A 114 12.08 4.77 11.01
C ALA A 114 11.13 5.66 11.82
N ALA A 115 11.67 6.56 12.66
CA ALA A 115 10.87 7.51 13.42
C ALA A 115 10.16 8.52 12.50
N ASN A 116 10.88 9.06 11.51
CA ASN A 116 10.31 9.98 10.53
C ASN A 116 9.19 9.31 9.71
N LEU A 117 9.41 8.09 9.22
CA LEU A 117 8.40 7.33 8.50
C LEU A 117 7.18 7.02 9.39
N ALA A 118 7.39 6.70 10.66
CA ALA A 118 6.28 6.47 11.60
C ALA A 118 5.41 7.72 11.81
N LEU A 119 6.02 8.91 11.87
CA LEU A 119 5.31 10.18 11.94
C LEU A 119 4.57 10.51 10.63
N GLU A 120 5.22 10.34 9.49
CA GLU A 120 4.62 10.59 8.18
C GLU A 120 3.43 9.67 7.91
N THR A 121 3.54 8.39 8.25
CA THR A 121 2.44 7.44 8.10
C THR A 121 1.31 7.67 9.11
N LEU A 122 1.58 8.29 10.26
CA LEU A 122 0.51 8.80 11.15
C LEU A 122 -0.25 9.95 10.49
N LYS A 123 0.44 10.91 9.86
CA LYS A 123 -0.21 12.01 9.12
C LYS A 123 -1.06 11.49 7.96
N MET A 124 -0.54 10.50 7.23
CA MET A 124 -1.27 9.80 6.17
C MET A 124 -2.57 9.19 6.70
N GLU A 125 -2.51 8.41 7.79
CA GLU A 125 -3.70 7.80 8.39
C GLU A 125 -4.69 8.84 8.93
N HIS A 126 -4.20 9.95 9.49
CA HIS A 126 -5.06 11.05 9.93
C HIS A 126 -5.79 11.72 8.76
N ARG A 127 -5.10 11.97 7.64
CA ARG A 127 -5.73 12.49 6.41
C ARG A 127 -6.83 11.55 5.91
N ARG A 128 -6.56 10.24 5.91
CA ARG A 128 -7.52 9.21 5.47
C ARG A 128 -8.70 9.03 6.44
N TRP A 129 -8.53 9.37 7.72
CA TRP A 129 -9.63 9.36 8.69
C TRP A 129 -10.69 10.42 8.37
N GLU A 130 -10.31 11.61 7.87
CA GLU A 130 -11.26 12.68 7.54
C GLU A 130 -12.38 12.21 6.59
N THR A 131 -12.09 11.21 5.74
CA THR A 131 -13.04 10.61 4.79
C THR A 131 -13.53 9.22 5.20
N CYS A 132 -12.93 8.60 6.23
CA CYS A 132 -13.26 7.24 6.68
C CYS A 132 -13.21 7.10 8.22
N PRO A 133 -14.34 7.31 8.93
CA PRO A 133 -14.39 7.26 10.40
C PRO A 133 -13.92 5.94 11.03
N SER A 134 -13.96 4.82 10.30
CA SER A 134 -13.45 3.53 10.77
C SER A 134 -11.92 3.52 10.98
N ARG A 135 -11.19 4.49 10.41
CA ARG A 135 -9.75 4.69 10.66
C ARG A 135 -9.47 5.45 11.97
N ALA A 136 -10.46 5.98 12.69
CA ALA A 136 -10.26 6.67 13.97
C ALA A 136 -9.53 5.81 15.01
N GLU A 137 -9.94 4.54 15.14
CA GLU A 137 -9.29 3.61 16.07
C GLU A 137 -7.84 3.29 15.65
N ILE A 138 -7.57 3.26 14.34
CA ILE A 138 -6.23 3.05 13.81
C ILE A 138 -5.33 4.21 14.21
N VAL A 139 -5.79 5.45 13.99
CA VAL A 139 -5.05 6.67 14.33
C VAL A 139 -4.78 6.73 15.83
N GLN A 140 -5.79 6.48 16.67
CA GLN A 140 -5.62 6.49 18.12
C GLN A 140 -4.61 5.43 18.59
N ARG A 141 -4.72 4.19 18.10
CA ARG A 141 -3.76 3.12 18.42
C ARG A 141 -2.32 3.46 18.00
N ARG A 142 -2.13 4.19 16.90
CA ARG A 142 -0.81 4.66 16.44
C ARG A 142 -0.27 5.78 17.33
N LEU A 143 -1.12 6.74 17.71
CA LEU A 143 -0.76 7.81 18.65
C LEU A 143 -0.29 7.25 19.99
N ASP A 144 -1.02 6.29 20.55
CA ASP A 144 -0.69 5.68 21.84
C ASP A 144 0.65 4.92 21.79
N ARG A 145 1.04 4.35 20.64
CA ARG A 145 2.33 3.67 20.45
C ARG A 145 3.50 4.65 20.26
N LEU A 146 3.26 5.80 19.64
CA LEU A 146 4.27 6.85 19.44
C LEU A 146 4.49 7.67 20.70
N HIS A 147 3.44 7.88 21.48
CA HIS A 147 3.45 8.66 22.71
C HIS A 147 2.83 7.83 23.84
N PRO A 148 3.51 6.79 24.33
CA PRO A 148 3.00 5.99 25.44
C PRO A 148 2.77 6.91 26.65
N LYS A 149 1.56 6.85 27.22
CA LYS A 149 1.27 7.52 28.49
C LYS A 149 2.18 6.91 29.55
N ALA A 150 2.93 7.78 30.23
CA ALA A 150 3.85 7.42 31.32
C ALA A 150 3.14 6.71 32.48
#